data_AF-A0A3L7U2E3-F1
#
_entry.id   AF-A0A3L7U2E3-F1
#
_cell.length_a   1.000
_cell.length_b   1.000
_cell.length_c   1.000
_cell.angle_alpha   90.00
_cell.angle_beta   90.00
_cell.angle_gamma   90.00
#
_symmetry.space_group_name_H-M   'P 1'
#
loop_
_entity.id
_entity.type
_entity.pdbx_description
1 polymer ?
#
loop_
_entity_poly.entity_id
_entity_poly.type
_entity_poly.pdbx_seq_one_letter_code
_entity_poly.pdbx_strand_id
1 'polypeptide(L)'
;MTKSNRILSRAGYNIAPLSKDKVDALAKKLTPEQFKVTQNSGTERAFCGNLLDNKKEGVYCCVVCGLPLFSSENKFHSGTGWPSFFAPFDPDHVGYKKDNDMGMERVEIDCARCGSHLGHVFEDGPKPTGLRYCLNSAALVFHEKGSALAPESSPLPLQTAYFAGGCFWGVEHWFQECPGVADVSSGYMNGTSDNPTYEEVCAHKSGHAEAVRVRFDPTQVTYKQLLDGFFRIHDPTQLDRQGPNVGDQYRSAVFTTDDQQLVEAKAWTAALQASPQFAGKKIVTVIEPAKKFFPAEGYHQDYVERTGRACHGSNPWPAVFGAKKEISPAKVAP
;
A
#
# COMPACT_ATOMS: atom_id res chain seq x y z
N MET A 1 -0.02 5.73 -17.55
CA MET A 1 -0.06 4.86 -16.35
C MET A 1 -0.79 5.65 -15.28
N THR A 2 -2.00 5.22 -14.91
CA THR A 2 -2.74 5.77 -13.79
C THR A 2 -1.85 5.71 -12.55
N LYS A 3 -1.64 6.83 -11.87
CA LYS A 3 -0.94 6.85 -10.57
C LYS A 3 -1.73 5.91 -9.67
N SER A 4 -1.12 4.81 -9.27
CA SER A 4 -1.72 3.90 -8.30
C SER A 4 -2.04 4.72 -7.05
N ASN A 5 -3.28 4.67 -6.56
CA ASN A 5 -3.67 5.28 -5.28
C ASN A 5 -3.07 4.55 -4.07
N ARG A 6 -2.16 3.59 -4.30
CA ARG A 6 -1.45 2.87 -3.24
C ARG A 6 -0.64 3.84 -2.41
N ILE A 7 -0.97 3.86 -1.13
CA ILE A 7 -0.22 4.61 -0.10
C ILE A 7 0.93 3.78 0.48
N LEU A 8 1.01 2.49 0.12
CA LEU A 8 2.08 1.57 0.52
C LEU A 8 2.79 0.97 -0.67
N SER A 9 4.10 0.87 -0.54
CA SER A 9 4.89 -0.03 -1.38
C SER A 9 4.74 -1.49 -0.96
N ARG A 10 5.19 -2.41 -1.82
CA ARG A 10 5.19 -3.85 -1.51
C ARG A 10 6.05 -4.17 -0.30
N ALA A 11 7.13 -3.41 -0.12
CA ALA A 11 8.00 -3.47 1.05
C ALA A 11 7.38 -2.89 2.35
N GLY A 12 6.14 -2.37 2.30
CA GLY A 12 5.41 -1.91 3.49
C GLY A 12 5.73 -0.49 3.94
N TYR A 13 6.30 0.34 3.05
CA TYR A 13 6.62 1.73 3.35
C TYR A 13 5.53 2.66 2.84
N ASN A 14 5.24 3.71 3.63
CA ASN A 14 4.35 4.77 3.20
C ASN A 14 4.98 5.56 2.05
N ILE A 15 4.33 5.52 0.88
CA ILE A 15 4.72 6.25 -0.35
C ILE A 15 3.73 7.37 -0.71
N ALA A 16 2.73 7.63 0.14
CA ALA A 16 1.76 8.69 -0.10
C ALA A 16 2.47 10.05 -0.31
N PRO A 17 2.13 10.80 -1.38
CA PRO A 17 2.75 12.08 -1.66
C PRO A 17 2.64 13.05 -0.47
N LEU A 18 3.78 13.65 -0.10
CA LEU A 18 3.80 14.69 0.94
C LEU A 18 3.26 16.01 0.40
N SER A 19 2.59 16.79 1.26
CA SER A 19 2.18 18.15 0.92
C SER A 19 3.40 19.04 0.68
N LYS A 20 3.24 20.07 -0.15
CA LYS A 20 4.30 21.05 -0.44
C LYS A 20 4.85 21.69 0.83
N ASP A 21 3.98 22.08 1.77
CA ASP A 21 4.39 22.67 3.04
C ASP A 21 5.28 21.74 3.88
N LYS A 22 4.97 20.44 3.88
CA LYS A 22 5.76 19.45 4.60
C LYS A 22 7.12 19.24 3.94
N VAL A 23 7.15 19.20 2.61
CA VAL A 23 8.41 19.15 1.84
C VAL A 23 9.26 20.38 2.12
N ASP A 24 8.66 21.58 2.08
CA ASP A 24 9.37 22.84 2.32
C ASP A 24 9.91 22.96 3.75
N ALA A 25 9.15 22.46 4.73
CA ALA A 25 9.63 22.39 6.12
C ALA A 25 10.85 21.46 6.27
N LEU A 26 10.86 20.32 5.56
CA LEU A 26 12.00 19.40 5.54
C LEU A 26 13.20 20.00 4.78
N ALA A 27 12.94 20.66 3.66
CA ALA A 27 13.96 21.27 2.80
C ALA A 27 14.78 22.35 3.52
N LYS A 28 14.23 23.02 4.54
CA LYS A 28 14.95 24.00 5.38
C LYS A 28 16.16 23.43 6.13
N LYS A 29 16.21 22.10 6.31
CA LYS A 29 17.33 21.42 6.99
C LYS A 29 18.45 21.01 6.04
N LEU A 30 18.24 21.17 4.73
CA LEU A 30 19.20 20.74 3.71
C LEU A 30 20.37 21.73 3.62
N THR A 31 21.54 21.20 3.29
CA THR A 31 22.67 22.02 2.84
C THR A 31 22.35 22.68 1.49
N PRO A 32 23.05 23.76 1.10
CA PRO A 32 22.81 24.41 -0.19
C PRO A 32 22.91 23.46 -1.40
N GLU A 33 23.87 22.52 -1.39
CA GLU A 33 24.02 21.54 -2.48
C GLU A 33 22.87 20.53 -2.49
N GLN A 34 22.49 20.00 -1.33
CA GLN A 34 21.33 19.10 -1.21
C GLN A 34 20.04 19.79 -1.67
N PHE A 35 19.83 21.05 -1.31
CA PHE A 35 18.67 21.83 -1.75
C PHE A 35 18.69 22.02 -3.27
N LYS A 36 19.82 22.45 -3.83
CA LYS A 36 19.99 22.64 -5.27
C LYS A 36 19.71 21.35 -6.05
N VAL A 37 20.25 20.22 -5.60
CA VAL A 37 20.04 18.91 -6.25
C VAL A 37 18.58 18.49 -6.13
N THR A 38 18.04 18.42 -4.90
CA THR A 38 16.74 17.78 -4.65
C THR A 38 15.54 18.64 -5.02
N GLN A 39 15.64 19.97 -4.89
CA GLN A 39 14.50 20.89 -5.08
C GLN A 39 14.55 21.64 -6.41
N ASN A 40 15.74 21.83 -7.00
CA ASN A 40 15.93 22.58 -8.25
C ASN A 40 16.46 21.71 -9.40
N SER A 41 16.32 20.38 -9.29
CA SER A 41 16.82 19.40 -10.27
C SER A 41 18.29 19.61 -10.68
N GLY A 42 19.11 20.06 -9.73
CA GLY A 42 20.55 20.21 -9.95
C GLY A 42 21.28 18.87 -10.02
N THR A 43 22.48 18.86 -10.59
CA THR A 43 23.36 17.68 -10.63
C THR A 43 24.66 17.98 -9.90
N GLU A 44 25.03 17.10 -8.99
CA GLU A 44 26.32 17.09 -8.29
C GLU A 44 27.45 16.86 -9.31
N ARG A 45 28.60 17.48 -9.09
CA ARG A 45 29.76 17.26 -9.96
C ARG A 45 30.29 15.82 -9.81
N ALA A 46 30.61 15.17 -10.93
CA ALA A 46 31.20 13.83 -10.95
C ALA A 46 32.40 13.73 -9.99
N PHE A 47 32.50 12.61 -9.27
CA PHE A 47 33.58 12.28 -8.34
C PHE A 47 33.68 13.19 -7.09
N CYS A 48 32.72 14.09 -6.87
CA CYS A 48 32.70 14.94 -5.68
C CYS A 48 31.81 14.42 -4.55
N GLY A 49 30.95 13.44 -4.84
CA GLY A 49 29.98 12.93 -3.88
C GLY A 49 30.53 11.94 -2.87
N ASN A 50 30.01 12.00 -1.65
CA ASN A 50 30.47 11.19 -0.51
C ASN A 50 29.98 9.73 -0.52
N LEU A 51 29.03 9.37 -1.39
CA LEU A 51 28.44 8.02 -1.43
C LEU A 51 28.88 7.19 -2.65
N LEU A 52 29.64 7.78 -3.58
CA LEU A 52 30.18 7.10 -4.75
C LEU A 52 30.93 5.82 -4.37
N ASP A 53 31.90 5.93 -3.46
CA ASP A 53 32.79 4.83 -3.09
C ASP A 53 32.34 4.06 -1.85
N ASN A 54 31.14 4.33 -1.32
CA ASN A 54 30.62 3.60 -0.17
C ASN A 54 30.38 2.12 -0.56
N LYS A 55 30.97 1.20 0.21
CA LYS A 55 30.88 -0.27 0.04
C LYS A 55 30.23 -0.98 1.23
N LYS A 56 29.76 -0.23 2.22
CA LYS A 56 29.10 -0.81 3.40
C LYS A 56 27.74 -1.40 3.04
N GLU A 57 27.37 -2.48 3.72
CA GLU A 57 26.02 -3.02 3.64
C GLU A 57 25.02 -2.07 4.32
N GLY A 58 23.91 -1.78 3.63
CA GLY A 58 22.90 -0.88 4.14
C GLY A 58 21.93 -0.38 3.08
N VAL A 59 21.19 0.67 3.46
CA VAL A 59 20.11 1.26 2.69
C VAL A 59 20.40 2.74 2.43
N TYR A 60 20.09 3.19 1.22
CA TYR A 60 20.19 4.58 0.80
C TYR A 60 18.80 5.18 0.80
N CYS A 61 18.54 6.09 1.74
CA CYS A 61 17.25 6.76 1.89
C CYS A 61 17.27 8.15 1.26
N CYS A 62 16.11 8.65 0.86
CA CYS A 62 15.93 10.02 0.42
C CYS A 62 16.34 10.98 1.55
N VAL A 63 17.25 11.92 1.28
CA VAL A 63 17.71 12.89 2.29
C VAL A 63 16.59 13.81 2.79
N VAL A 64 15.53 14.01 2.00
CA VAL A 64 14.43 14.93 2.34
C VAL A 64 13.39 14.25 3.21
N CYS A 65 12.83 13.14 2.74
CA CYS A 65 11.72 12.48 3.45
C CYS A 65 12.12 11.21 4.19
N GLY A 66 13.29 10.62 3.94
CA GLY A 66 13.72 9.36 4.55
C GLY A 66 13.21 8.08 3.86
N LEU A 67 12.55 8.16 2.70
CA LEU A 67 12.05 6.95 2.04
C LEU A 67 13.25 6.10 1.59
N PRO A 68 13.34 4.80 1.89
CA PRO A 68 14.36 3.93 1.32
C PRO A 68 14.29 3.96 -0.20
N LEU A 69 15.36 4.31 -0.91
CA LEU A 69 15.34 4.40 -2.38
C LEU A 69 16.12 3.27 -3.02
N PHE A 70 17.28 2.92 -2.45
CA PHE A 70 18.17 1.89 -3.00
C PHE A 70 18.81 1.05 -1.88
N SER A 71 19.16 -0.19 -2.22
CA SER A 71 19.94 -1.09 -1.35
C SER A 71 21.39 -1.17 -1.82
N SER A 72 22.33 -1.29 -0.89
CA SER A 72 23.73 -1.62 -1.19
C SER A 72 23.88 -2.90 -2.02
N GLU A 73 22.95 -3.85 -1.92
CA GLU A 73 22.91 -5.10 -2.71
C GLU A 73 22.78 -4.82 -4.22
N ASN A 74 22.16 -3.69 -4.57
CA ASN A 74 21.96 -3.29 -5.96
C ASN A 74 23.04 -2.33 -6.47
N LYS A 75 23.99 -1.93 -5.61
CA LYS A 75 25.01 -0.93 -5.93
C LYS A 75 26.12 -1.54 -6.77
N PHE A 76 26.56 -0.81 -7.79
CA PHE A 76 27.70 -1.23 -8.62
C PHE A 76 28.55 -0.03 -9.06
N HIS A 77 29.77 -0.30 -9.53
CA HIS A 77 30.66 0.73 -10.04
C HIS A 77 30.47 0.91 -11.55
N SER A 78 29.86 2.02 -11.95
CA SER A 78 29.61 2.36 -13.36
C SER A 78 30.77 3.11 -14.03
N GLY A 79 31.68 3.70 -13.24
CA GLY A 79 32.76 4.57 -13.75
C GLY A 79 32.32 6.00 -14.09
N THR A 80 31.06 6.36 -13.85
CA THR A 80 30.54 7.69 -14.20
C THR A 80 30.91 8.79 -13.21
N GLY A 81 31.33 8.42 -11.99
CA GLY A 81 31.61 9.36 -10.91
C GLY A 81 30.39 9.68 -10.04
N TRP A 82 29.29 8.93 -10.17
CA TRP A 82 28.12 9.00 -9.30
C TRP A 82 27.72 7.61 -8.78
N PRO A 83 27.17 7.51 -7.56
CA PRO A 83 26.65 6.24 -7.05
C PRO A 83 25.62 5.65 -8.03
N SER A 84 25.81 4.39 -8.38
CA SER A 84 25.01 3.71 -9.40
C SER A 84 24.42 2.42 -8.86
N PHE A 85 23.18 2.14 -9.23
CA PHE A 85 22.44 0.96 -8.81
C PHE A 85 21.71 0.33 -10.00
N PHE A 86 21.48 -0.97 -9.97
CA PHE A 86 20.77 -1.65 -11.06
C PHE A 86 19.28 -1.87 -10.79
N ALA A 87 18.82 -1.66 -9.55
CA ALA A 87 17.42 -1.76 -9.17
C ALA A 87 17.12 -0.88 -7.93
N PRO A 88 15.92 -0.28 -7.84
CA PRO A 88 15.46 0.43 -6.65
C PRO A 88 15.22 -0.54 -5.49
N PHE A 89 15.04 0.00 -4.29
CA PHE A 89 14.66 -0.76 -3.09
C PHE A 89 13.28 -1.41 -3.27
N ASP A 90 12.33 -0.64 -3.79
CA ASP A 90 11.01 -1.10 -4.23
C ASP A 90 10.65 -0.27 -5.48
N PRO A 91 10.09 -0.87 -6.55
CA PRO A 91 9.68 -0.14 -7.75
C PRO A 91 8.75 1.06 -7.46
N ASP A 92 7.93 0.98 -6.40
CA ASP A 92 6.98 2.03 -6.04
C ASP A 92 7.64 3.20 -5.29
N HIS A 93 8.94 3.12 -4.97
CA HIS A 93 9.67 4.18 -4.25
C HIS A 93 10.25 5.26 -5.18
N VAL A 94 10.31 5.00 -6.49
CA VAL A 94 10.94 5.88 -7.48
C VAL A 94 9.91 6.27 -8.55
N GLY A 95 9.74 7.58 -8.75
CA GLY A 95 9.00 8.15 -9.87
C GLY A 95 9.89 8.29 -11.10
N TYR A 96 9.26 8.24 -12.29
CA TYR A 96 9.95 8.36 -13.58
C TYR A 96 9.31 9.46 -14.40
N LYS A 97 10.12 10.38 -14.91
CA LYS A 97 9.69 11.51 -15.72
C LYS A 97 10.58 11.62 -16.95
N LYS A 98 9.97 11.82 -18.12
CA LYS A 98 10.73 12.09 -19.34
C LYS A 98 11.41 13.46 -19.22
N ASP A 99 12.71 13.47 -19.48
CA ASP A 99 13.55 14.65 -19.52
C ASP A 99 14.13 14.77 -20.93
N ASN A 100 13.69 15.79 -21.66
CA ASN A 100 14.12 16.08 -23.03
C ASN A 100 15.02 17.33 -23.08
N ASP A 101 15.51 17.79 -21.93
CA ASP A 101 16.36 18.97 -21.85
C ASP A 101 17.72 18.70 -22.50
N MET A 102 18.36 19.76 -22.98
CA MET A 102 19.68 19.72 -23.63
C MET A 102 19.78 18.79 -24.85
N GLY A 103 18.64 18.47 -25.50
CA GLY A 103 18.61 17.67 -26.73
C GLY A 103 18.94 16.19 -26.51
N MET A 104 18.87 15.70 -25.28
CA MET A 104 19.03 14.29 -24.92
C MET A 104 17.69 13.75 -24.43
N GLU A 105 17.28 12.57 -24.90
CA GLU A 105 16.17 11.84 -24.29
C GLU A 105 16.68 11.06 -23.09
N ARG A 106 16.33 11.51 -21.88
CA ARG A 106 16.67 10.84 -20.62
C ARG A 106 15.41 10.61 -19.79
N VAL A 107 15.52 9.74 -18.79
CA VAL A 107 14.47 9.55 -17.80
C VAL A 107 14.97 10.04 -16.46
N GLU A 108 14.44 11.18 -16.03
CA GLU A 108 14.62 11.73 -14.68
C GLU A 108 13.94 10.79 -13.68
N ILE A 109 14.63 10.53 -12.57
CA ILE A 109 14.10 9.77 -11.44
C ILE A 109 13.92 10.68 -10.23
N ASP A 110 12.76 10.57 -9.60
CA ASP A 110 12.38 11.32 -8.42
C ASP A 110 11.96 10.39 -7.28
N CYS A 111 12.01 10.90 -6.04
CA CYS A 111 11.46 10.17 -4.90
C CYS A 111 9.92 10.18 -4.98
N ALA A 112 9.30 9.01 -5.12
CA ALA A 112 7.86 8.89 -5.32
C ALA A 112 7.01 9.55 -4.21
N ARG A 113 7.57 9.65 -2.99
CA ARG A 113 6.90 10.24 -1.83
C ARG A 113 6.99 11.76 -1.74
N CYS A 114 8.13 12.36 -2.07
CA CYS A 114 8.35 13.80 -1.84
C CYS A 114 8.72 14.60 -3.09
N GLY A 115 8.83 13.93 -4.25
CA GLY A 115 9.16 14.56 -5.53
C GLY A 115 10.60 15.09 -5.63
N SER A 116 11.46 14.75 -4.67
CA SER A 116 12.86 15.20 -4.71
C SER A 116 13.59 14.57 -5.89
N HIS A 117 14.28 15.39 -6.69
CA HIS A 117 15.12 14.93 -7.78
C HIS A 117 16.25 14.06 -7.23
N LEU A 118 16.47 12.90 -7.87
CA LEU A 118 17.48 11.92 -7.47
C LEU A 118 18.62 11.84 -8.50
N GLY A 119 18.28 11.84 -9.78
CA GLY A 119 19.21 11.67 -10.89
C GLY A 119 18.48 11.15 -12.13
N HIS A 120 19.10 10.21 -12.84
CA HIS A 120 18.55 9.64 -14.08
C HIS A 120 18.72 8.11 -14.14
N VAL A 121 17.88 7.46 -14.93
CA VAL A 121 17.99 6.03 -15.26
C VAL A 121 18.33 5.85 -16.74
N PHE A 122 19.18 4.87 -17.03
CA PHE A 122 19.69 4.54 -18.37
C PHE A 122 19.58 3.03 -18.64
N GLU A 123 19.52 2.62 -19.91
CA GLU A 123 19.40 1.22 -20.36
C GLU A 123 20.78 0.54 -20.61
N ASP A 124 21.84 1.07 -20.00
CA ASP A 124 23.23 0.58 -20.13
C ASP A 124 23.73 -0.08 -18.83
N GLY A 125 22.81 -0.57 -18.01
CA GLY A 125 23.12 -1.22 -16.73
C GLY A 125 23.47 -2.71 -16.85
N PRO A 126 23.93 -3.31 -15.74
CA PRO A 126 24.21 -4.73 -15.70
C PRO A 126 22.92 -5.58 -15.73
N LYS A 127 23.05 -6.85 -16.10
CA LYS A 127 22.02 -7.86 -15.84
C LYS A 127 21.76 -7.96 -14.31
N PRO A 128 20.53 -8.32 -13.88
CA PRO A 128 19.42 -8.82 -14.69
C PRO A 128 18.50 -7.74 -15.29
N THR A 129 18.54 -6.52 -14.78
CA THR A 129 17.59 -5.45 -15.19
C THR A 129 18.00 -4.76 -16.48
N GLY A 130 19.30 -4.67 -16.77
CA GLY A 130 19.83 -3.84 -17.85
C GLY A 130 19.73 -2.34 -17.55
N LEU A 131 19.31 -1.95 -16.34
CA LEU A 131 19.09 -0.57 -15.96
C LEU A 131 20.23 -0.06 -15.09
N ARG A 132 20.62 1.20 -15.30
CA ARG A 132 21.56 1.93 -14.44
C ARG A 132 20.89 3.17 -13.90
N TYR A 133 20.56 3.13 -12.63
CA TYR A 133 20.13 4.28 -11.85
C TYR A 133 21.38 5.04 -11.40
N CYS A 134 21.58 6.25 -11.91
CA CYS A 134 22.72 7.11 -11.63
C CYS A 134 22.27 8.27 -10.76
N LEU A 135 22.73 8.31 -9.51
CA LEU A 135 22.18 9.22 -8.49
C LEU A 135 23.16 10.25 -8.00
N ASN A 136 22.64 11.39 -7.56
CA ASN A 136 23.40 12.37 -6.80
C ASN A 136 23.59 11.88 -5.36
N SER A 137 24.82 11.93 -4.82
CA SER A 137 25.06 11.58 -3.41
C SER A 137 24.32 12.55 -2.48
N ALA A 138 24.25 13.82 -2.86
CA ALA A 138 23.51 14.85 -2.16
C ALA A 138 22.00 14.58 -2.05
N ALA A 139 21.42 13.69 -2.86
CA ALA A 139 20.00 13.33 -2.73
C ALA A 139 19.76 12.20 -1.70
N LEU A 140 20.83 11.60 -1.17
CA LEU A 140 20.77 10.36 -0.39
C LEU A 140 21.40 10.53 1.00
N VAL A 141 20.87 9.76 1.95
CA VAL A 141 21.50 9.48 3.25
C VAL A 141 21.66 7.97 3.40
N PHE A 142 22.84 7.53 3.82
CA PHE A 142 23.13 6.10 3.99
C PHE A 142 22.93 5.66 5.43
N HIS A 143 22.21 4.55 5.60
CA HIS A 143 22.04 3.85 6.88
C HIS A 143 22.68 2.47 6.78
N GLU A 144 23.67 2.22 7.62
CA GLU A 144 24.36 0.93 7.69
C GLU A 144 23.41 -0.16 8.20
N LYS A 145 23.55 -1.39 7.70
CA LYS A 145 22.72 -2.53 8.08
C LYS A 145 22.79 -2.75 9.60
N GLY A 146 21.62 -2.87 10.22
CA GLY A 146 21.49 -3.00 11.68
C GLY A 146 21.45 -1.67 12.44
N SER A 147 21.67 -0.53 11.77
CA SER A 147 21.39 0.79 12.36
C SER A 147 19.88 1.03 12.42
N ALA A 148 19.44 1.75 13.46
CA ALA A 148 18.05 2.17 13.56
C ALA A 148 17.73 3.16 12.42
N LEU A 149 16.73 2.82 11.62
CA LEU A 149 16.14 3.75 10.67
C LEU A 149 15.27 4.74 11.44
N ALA A 150 15.25 5.99 11.00
CA ALA A 150 14.30 6.96 11.53
C ALA A 150 12.85 6.47 11.31
N PRO A 151 11.87 6.89 12.11
CA PRO A 151 10.47 6.45 11.96
C PRO A 151 9.92 6.65 10.54
N GLU A 152 10.25 7.79 9.90
CA GLU A 152 9.88 8.11 8.52
C GLU A 152 10.54 7.21 7.46
N SER A 153 11.60 6.52 7.86
CA SER A 153 12.41 5.59 7.06
C SER A 153 12.13 4.13 7.42
N SER A 154 11.13 3.86 8.24
CA SER A 154 10.75 2.51 8.68
C SER A 154 9.43 2.06 8.03
N PRO A 155 9.20 0.74 7.87
CA PRO A 155 7.89 0.23 7.45
C PRO A 155 6.81 0.67 8.43
N LEU A 156 5.58 0.85 7.93
CA LEU A 156 4.45 1.12 8.82
C LEU A 156 4.20 -0.09 9.73
N PRO A 157 3.95 0.10 11.05
CA PRO A 157 3.61 -0.97 11.97
C PRO A 157 2.15 -1.42 11.78
N LEU A 158 1.84 -1.94 10.59
CA LEU A 158 0.49 -2.29 10.19
C LEU A 158 -0.01 -3.52 10.95
N GLN A 159 -1.28 -3.51 11.27
CA GLN A 159 -2.01 -4.70 11.71
C GLN A 159 -2.75 -5.33 10.53
N THR A 160 -3.13 -6.59 10.68
CA THR A 160 -3.88 -7.35 9.66
C THR A 160 -5.23 -7.77 10.22
N ALA A 161 -6.28 -7.62 9.41
CA ALA A 161 -7.62 -8.12 9.68
C ALA A 161 -8.16 -8.85 8.44
N TYR A 162 -9.05 -9.82 8.65
CA TYR A 162 -9.66 -10.58 7.56
C TYR A 162 -11.20 -10.55 7.64
N PHE A 163 -11.83 -10.24 6.52
CA PHE A 163 -13.28 -10.11 6.42
C PHE A 163 -13.82 -10.86 5.19
N ALA A 164 -14.96 -11.52 5.33
CA ALA A 164 -15.71 -12.15 4.25
C ALA A 164 -17.16 -11.67 4.31
N GLY A 165 -17.72 -11.16 3.20
CA GLY A 165 -19.01 -10.46 3.23
C GLY A 165 -19.74 -10.50 1.89
N GLY A 166 -19.62 -11.61 1.17
CA GLY A 166 -20.07 -11.74 -0.22
C GLY A 166 -18.91 -11.69 -1.21
N CYS A 167 -19.19 -11.29 -2.46
CA CYS A 167 -18.17 -11.16 -3.50
C CYS A 167 -17.00 -10.26 -3.06
N PHE A 168 -15.80 -10.80 -3.01
CA PHE A 168 -14.65 -10.05 -2.48
C PHE A 168 -14.31 -8.77 -3.26
N TRP A 169 -14.77 -8.58 -4.50
CA TRP A 169 -14.49 -7.39 -5.30
C TRP A 169 -15.11 -6.14 -4.69
N GLY A 170 -16.35 -6.25 -4.20
CA GLY A 170 -17.02 -5.15 -3.51
C GLY A 170 -16.42 -4.89 -2.14
N VAL A 171 -16.13 -5.96 -1.40
CA VAL A 171 -15.53 -5.86 -0.06
C VAL A 171 -14.13 -5.24 -0.14
N GLU A 172 -13.30 -5.69 -1.08
CA GLU A 172 -11.97 -5.16 -1.37
C GLU A 172 -12.05 -3.67 -1.68
N HIS A 173 -12.88 -3.31 -2.67
CA HIS A 173 -13.04 -1.92 -3.08
C HIS A 173 -13.43 -1.00 -1.92
N TRP A 174 -14.42 -1.39 -1.12
CA TRP A 174 -14.83 -0.54 -0.01
C TRP A 174 -13.74 -0.44 1.04
N PHE A 175 -13.02 -1.50 1.39
CA PHE A 175 -11.88 -1.37 2.31
C PHE A 175 -10.72 -0.54 1.74
N GLN A 176 -10.49 -0.54 0.42
CA GLN A 176 -9.49 0.34 -0.22
C GLN A 176 -9.80 1.83 -0.01
N GLU A 177 -11.09 2.18 0.05
CA GLU A 177 -11.54 3.55 0.31
C GLU A 177 -11.48 3.95 1.80
N CYS A 178 -11.12 3.03 2.71
CA CYS A 178 -11.08 3.32 4.14
C CYS A 178 -9.86 4.16 4.52
N PRO A 179 -10.03 5.33 5.16
CA PRO A 179 -8.91 6.05 5.76
C PRO A 179 -8.14 5.17 6.75
N GLY A 180 -6.80 5.15 6.65
CA GLY A 180 -5.93 4.33 7.50
C GLY A 180 -5.77 2.88 7.07
N VAL A 181 -6.57 2.39 6.10
CA VAL A 181 -6.28 1.14 5.41
C VAL A 181 -5.22 1.40 4.35
N ALA A 182 -4.25 0.51 4.30
CA ALA A 182 -3.02 0.74 3.59
C ALA A 182 -2.81 -0.26 2.43
N ASP A 183 -3.40 -1.45 2.55
CA ASP A 183 -3.43 -2.46 1.49
C ASP A 183 -4.60 -3.42 1.73
N VAL A 184 -5.24 -3.84 0.64
CA VAL A 184 -6.32 -4.83 0.66
C VAL A 184 -6.07 -5.84 -0.45
N SER A 185 -6.22 -7.13 -0.15
CA SER A 185 -6.05 -8.19 -1.15
C SER A 185 -7.19 -9.21 -1.06
N SER A 186 -7.77 -9.54 -2.20
CA SER A 186 -8.79 -10.58 -2.35
C SER A 186 -8.17 -11.98 -2.26
N GLY A 187 -8.89 -12.93 -1.66
CA GLY A 187 -8.43 -14.30 -1.51
C GLY A 187 -9.45 -15.25 -0.91
N TYR A 188 -8.96 -16.45 -0.56
CA TYR A 188 -9.76 -17.55 -0.06
C TYR A 188 -9.27 -17.97 1.32
N MET A 189 -10.20 -18.18 2.26
CA MET A 189 -9.82 -18.45 3.64
C MET A 189 -10.79 -19.36 4.37
N ASN A 190 -10.28 -20.02 5.42
CA ASN A 190 -11.04 -20.84 6.36
C ASN A 190 -11.80 -22.06 5.78
N GLY A 191 -11.42 -22.55 4.59
CA GLY A 191 -11.87 -23.83 4.04
C GLY A 191 -11.02 -25.03 4.47
N THR A 192 -11.11 -26.10 3.68
CA THR A 192 -10.46 -27.41 3.92
C THR A 192 -9.42 -27.79 2.88
N SER A 193 -9.53 -27.28 1.64
CA SER A 193 -8.55 -27.54 0.58
C SER A 193 -7.27 -26.73 0.77
N ASP A 194 -6.13 -27.31 0.43
CA ASP A 194 -4.87 -26.57 0.34
C ASP A 194 -4.72 -25.92 -1.05
N ASN A 195 -4.46 -24.61 -1.08
CA ASN A 195 -4.23 -23.83 -2.29
C ASN A 195 -5.40 -23.84 -3.31
N PRO A 196 -6.62 -23.42 -2.88
CA PRO A 196 -7.81 -23.44 -3.73
C PRO A 196 -7.68 -22.53 -4.95
N THR A 197 -8.25 -22.94 -6.09
CA THR A 197 -8.50 -22.05 -7.24
C THR A 197 -9.89 -21.42 -7.15
N TYR A 198 -10.10 -20.33 -7.89
CA TYR A 198 -11.43 -19.72 -8.01
C TYR A 198 -12.52 -20.73 -8.41
N GLU A 199 -12.23 -21.61 -9.36
CA GLU A 199 -13.18 -22.62 -9.85
C GLU A 199 -13.57 -23.62 -8.76
N GLU A 200 -12.63 -24.06 -7.92
CA GLU A 200 -12.89 -24.99 -6.82
C GLU A 200 -13.75 -24.35 -5.72
N VAL A 201 -13.54 -23.05 -5.49
CA VAL A 201 -14.32 -22.24 -4.55
C VAL A 201 -15.74 -22.05 -5.08
N CYS A 202 -15.90 -21.63 -6.34
CA CYS A 202 -17.22 -21.51 -6.96
C CYS A 202 -17.96 -22.84 -7.10
N ALA A 203 -17.24 -23.96 -7.18
CA ALA A 203 -17.83 -25.30 -7.21
C ALA A 203 -18.22 -25.84 -5.82
N HIS A 204 -18.04 -25.06 -4.74
CA HIS A 204 -18.33 -25.46 -3.35
C HIS A 204 -17.54 -26.68 -2.87
N LYS A 205 -16.35 -26.91 -3.44
CA LYS A 205 -15.50 -28.07 -3.10
C LYS A 205 -14.42 -27.74 -2.07
N SER A 206 -14.10 -26.46 -1.93
CA SER A 206 -12.98 -25.98 -1.12
C SER A 206 -13.37 -25.67 0.33
N GLY A 207 -14.64 -25.34 0.58
CA GLY A 207 -15.15 -24.83 1.86
C GLY A 207 -14.65 -23.41 2.23
N HIS A 208 -13.86 -22.78 1.36
CA HIS A 208 -13.34 -21.44 1.62
C HIS A 208 -14.42 -20.37 1.46
N ALA A 209 -14.30 -19.29 2.23
CA ALA A 209 -14.98 -18.04 1.95
C ALA A 209 -14.14 -17.20 0.99
N GLU A 210 -14.80 -16.46 0.09
CA GLU A 210 -14.22 -15.25 -0.50
C GLU A 210 -13.98 -14.24 0.62
N ALA A 211 -12.72 -13.91 0.86
CA ALA A 211 -12.28 -13.06 1.94
C ALA A 211 -11.30 -12.00 1.43
N VAL A 212 -11.18 -10.92 2.19
CA VAL A 212 -10.15 -9.90 1.97
C VAL A 212 -9.19 -9.89 3.15
N ARG A 213 -7.90 -9.72 2.86
CA ARG A 213 -6.89 -9.36 3.85
C ARG A 213 -6.71 -7.85 3.84
N VAL A 214 -7.00 -7.21 4.96
CA VAL A 214 -6.89 -5.75 5.16
C VAL A 214 -5.67 -5.47 6.03
N ARG A 215 -4.69 -4.76 5.50
CA ARG A 215 -3.56 -4.22 6.28
C ARG A 215 -3.82 -2.76 6.60
N PHE A 216 -3.77 -2.39 7.87
CA PHE A 216 -4.18 -1.06 8.33
C PHE A 216 -3.24 -0.49 9.39
N ASP A 217 -3.18 0.85 9.44
CA ASP A 217 -2.44 1.60 10.46
C ASP A 217 -3.34 1.81 11.69
N PRO A 218 -3.06 1.15 12.83
CA PRO A 218 -3.89 1.23 14.03
C PRO A 218 -3.90 2.63 14.66
N THR A 219 -3.01 3.54 14.25
CA THR A 219 -3.01 4.94 14.69
C THR A 219 -4.00 5.82 13.92
N GLN A 220 -4.48 5.35 12.76
CA GLN A 220 -5.44 6.07 11.91
C GLN A 220 -6.82 5.42 11.90
N VAL A 221 -6.89 4.09 11.98
CA VAL A 221 -8.15 3.35 12.03
C VAL A 221 -8.06 2.20 13.03
N THR A 222 -9.08 2.06 13.87
CA THR A 222 -9.19 0.98 14.84
C THR A 222 -9.86 -0.25 14.26
N TYR A 223 -9.58 -1.43 14.81
CA TYR A 223 -10.26 -2.66 14.40
C TYR A 223 -11.79 -2.58 14.57
N LYS A 224 -12.30 -1.90 15.60
CA LYS A 224 -13.74 -1.62 15.78
C LYS A 224 -14.33 -0.77 14.65
N GLN A 225 -13.60 0.22 14.15
CA GLN A 225 -14.06 1.01 13.00
C GLN A 225 -14.09 0.18 11.71
N LEU A 226 -13.12 -0.74 11.54
CA LEU A 226 -13.17 -1.71 10.43
C LEU A 226 -14.37 -2.65 10.56
N LEU A 227 -14.70 -3.12 11.77
CA LEU A 227 -15.90 -3.91 12.04
C LEU A 227 -17.18 -3.11 11.72
N ASP A 228 -17.27 -1.85 12.14
CA ASP A 228 -18.41 -0.98 11.81
C ASP A 228 -18.60 -0.84 10.30
N GLY A 229 -17.50 -0.55 9.58
CA GLY A 229 -17.51 -0.50 8.13
C GLY A 229 -17.94 -1.82 7.49
N PHE A 230 -17.35 -2.93 7.93
CA PHE A 230 -17.68 -4.28 7.46
C PHE A 230 -19.18 -4.59 7.60
N PHE A 231 -19.78 -4.34 8.75
CA PHE A 231 -21.21 -4.61 8.97
C PHE A 231 -22.16 -3.64 8.23
N ARG A 232 -21.64 -2.56 7.63
CA ARG A 232 -22.41 -1.63 6.79
C ARG A 232 -22.37 -1.96 5.31
N ILE A 233 -21.31 -2.63 4.82
CA ILE A 233 -21.14 -2.93 3.39
C ILE A 233 -21.93 -4.14 2.90
N HIS A 234 -22.43 -4.99 3.79
CA HIS A 234 -23.10 -6.25 3.44
C HIS A 234 -24.26 -6.55 4.40
N ASP A 235 -25.18 -7.43 4.01
CA ASP A 235 -26.24 -7.94 4.91
C ASP A 235 -25.70 -9.13 5.72
N PRO A 236 -25.51 -8.98 7.05
CA PRO A 236 -24.94 -10.04 7.90
C PRO A 236 -25.99 -11.07 8.35
N THR A 237 -27.23 -10.99 7.85
CA THR A 237 -28.34 -11.89 8.21
C THR A 237 -28.63 -12.95 7.15
N GLN A 238 -27.95 -12.87 6.02
CA GLN A 238 -28.06 -13.83 4.92
C GLN A 238 -27.06 -14.97 5.10
N LEU A 239 -27.59 -16.18 5.37
CA LEU A 239 -26.77 -17.38 5.51
C LEU A 239 -26.31 -17.84 4.11
N ASP A 240 -24.99 -18.06 3.96
CA ASP A 240 -24.35 -18.56 2.74
C ASP A 240 -24.81 -17.83 1.46
N ARG A 241 -24.94 -16.50 1.57
CA ARG A 241 -25.48 -15.64 0.52
C ARG A 241 -25.13 -14.18 0.77
N GLN A 242 -24.95 -13.43 -0.32
CA GLN A 242 -25.03 -11.97 -0.31
C GLN A 242 -25.76 -11.44 -1.54
N GLY A 243 -26.97 -10.91 -1.34
CA GLY A 243 -27.80 -10.39 -2.42
C GLY A 243 -28.15 -11.46 -3.46
N PRO A 244 -27.79 -11.31 -4.76
CA PRO A 244 -28.01 -12.34 -5.76
C PRO A 244 -26.98 -13.48 -5.71
N ASN A 245 -25.85 -13.31 -5.01
CA ASN A 245 -24.77 -14.29 -4.96
C ASN A 245 -25.05 -15.33 -3.88
N VAL A 246 -25.33 -16.57 -4.28
CA VAL A 246 -25.69 -17.68 -3.38
C VAL A 246 -24.54 -18.68 -3.34
N GLY A 247 -24.15 -19.10 -2.14
CA GLY A 247 -23.04 -20.01 -1.93
C GLY A 247 -22.34 -19.81 -0.59
N ASP A 248 -21.82 -20.90 -0.02
CA ASP A 248 -21.03 -20.88 1.22
C ASP A 248 -19.78 -20.01 1.10
N GLN A 249 -19.21 -19.86 -0.10
CA GLN A 249 -18.12 -18.93 -0.38
C GLN A 249 -18.49 -17.46 -0.16
N TYR A 250 -19.78 -17.10 -0.20
CA TYR A 250 -20.28 -15.74 0.00
C TYR A 250 -20.74 -15.47 1.43
N ARG A 251 -20.53 -16.41 2.37
CA ARG A 251 -20.93 -16.26 3.77
C ARG A 251 -20.30 -15.03 4.42
N SER A 252 -21.03 -14.44 5.36
CA SER A 252 -20.50 -13.41 6.25
C SER A 252 -19.58 -14.04 7.29
N ALA A 253 -18.32 -13.60 7.37
CA ALA A 253 -17.38 -14.02 8.40
C ALA A 253 -16.33 -12.96 8.73
N VAL A 254 -15.85 -13.02 9.98
CA VAL A 254 -14.69 -12.28 10.48
C VAL A 254 -13.66 -13.30 10.93
N PHE A 255 -12.46 -13.28 10.34
CA PHE A 255 -11.38 -14.20 10.70
C PHE A 255 -10.30 -13.47 11.49
N THR A 256 -10.14 -13.80 12.77
CA THR A 256 -9.37 -13.00 13.72
C THR A 256 -7.92 -13.47 13.82
N THR A 257 -6.97 -12.53 13.87
CA THR A 257 -5.53 -12.84 13.92
C THR A 257 -4.98 -13.06 15.32
N ASP A 258 -5.70 -12.58 16.34
CA ASP A 258 -5.31 -12.66 17.75
C ASP A 258 -6.55 -12.64 18.66
N ASP A 259 -6.33 -12.87 19.95
CA ASP A 259 -7.40 -12.92 20.96
C ASP A 259 -8.10 -11.57 21.15
N GLN A 260 -7.39 -10.44 20.94
CA GLN A 260 -8.00 -9.12 21.07
C GLN A 260 -9.03 -8.90 19.96
N GLN A 261 -8.69 -9.21 18.71
CA GLN A 261 -9.65 -9.16 17.60
C GLN A 261 -10.83 -10.10 17.82
N LEU A 262 -10.60 -11.29 18.38
CA LEU A 262 -11.66 -12.25 18.70
C LEU A 262 -12.66 -11.68 19.71
N VAL A 263 -12.15 -11.10 20.80
CA VAL A 263 -12.98 -10.46 21.83
C VAL A 263 -13.75 -9.27 21.24
N GLU A 264 -13.07 -8.39 20.50
CA GLU A 264 -13.70 -7.20 19.92
C GLU A 264 -14.77 -7.55 18.88
N ALA A 265 -14.51 -8.51 17.98
CA ALA A 265 -15.47 -8.93 16.97
C ALA A 265 -16.71 -9.57 17.59
N LYS A 266 -16.54 -10.44 18.60
CA LYS A 266 -17.66 -11.06 19.33
C LYS A 266 -18.49 -10.01 20.07
N ALA A 267 -17.85 -9.11 20.80
CA ALA A 267 -18.53 -8.05 21.52
C ALA A 267 -19.30 -7.12 20.57
N TRP A 268 -18.68 -6.73 19.45
CA TRP A 268 -19.31 -5.89 18.43
C TRP A 268 -20.55 -6.56 17.83
N THR A 269 -20.42 -7.82 17.41
CA THR A 269 -21.51 -8.56 16.78
C THR A 269 -22.67 -8.79 17.75
N ALA A 270 -22.39 -9.08 19.03
CA ALA A 270 -23.41 -9.21 20.06
C ALA A 270 -24.16 -7.89 20.31
N ALA A 271 -23.44 -6.76 20.38
CA ALA A 271 -24.05 -5.44 20.52
C ALA A 271 -24.91 -5.08 19.30
N LEU A 272 -24.42 -5.38 18.09
CA LEU A 272 -25.14 -5.13 16.85
C LEU A 272 -26.42 -5.98 16.75
N GLN A 273 -26.36 -7.26 17.13
CA GLN A 273 -27.51 -8.15 17.19
C GLN A 273 -28.60 -7.63 18.15
N ALA A 274 -28.19 -7.02 19.28
CA ALA A 274 -29.11 -6.44 20.26
C ALA A 274 -29.68 -5.07 19.84
N SER A 275 -29.17 -4.47 18.76
CA SER A 275 -29.61 -3.15 18.30
C SER A 275 -30.99 -3.20 17.63
N PRO A 276 -31.74 -2.08 17.63
CA PRO A 276 -33.02 -2.00 16.91
C PRO A 276 -32.92 -2.27 15.40
N GLN A 277 -31.73 -2.05 14.80
CA GLN A 277 -31.48 -2.27 13.38
C GLN A 277 -31.70 -3.73 12.96
N PHE A 278 -31.39 -4.68 13.85
CA PHE A 278 -31.52 -6.11 13.61
C PHE A 278 -32.64 -6.76 14.45
N ALA A 279 -33.58 -5.96 14.96
CA ALA A 279 -34.75 -6.48 15.66
C ALA A 279 -35.51 -7.47 14.76
N GLY A 280 -35.69 -8.70 15.25
CA GLY A 280 -36.36 -9.78 14.50
C GLY A 280 -35.51 -10.43 13.40
N LYS A 281 -34.24 -10.04 13.22
CA LYS A 281 -33.29 -10.67 12.28
C LYS A 281 -32.09 -11.24 13.03
N LYS A 282 -31.73 -12.48 12.71
CA LYS A 282 -30.54 -13.12 13.30
C LYS A 282 -29.31 -12.82 12.44
N ILE A 283 -28.29 -12.24 13.03
CA ILE A 283 -26.95 -12.14 12.44
C ILE A 283 -26.34 -13.55 12.39
N VAL A 284 -25.89 -13.94 11.21
CA VAL A 284 -25.30 -15.26 10.93
C VAL A 284 -23.79 -15.17 10.68
N THR A 285 -23.19 -13.99 10.85
CA THR A 285 -21.75 -13.77 10.72
C THR A 285 -20.96 -14.71 11.62
N VAL A 286 -20.06 -15.47 10.99
CA VAL A 286 -19.15 -16.40 11.67
C VAL A 286 -17.95 -15.63 12.21
N ILE A 287 -17.51 -15.91 13.44
CA ILE A 287 -16.34 -15.27 14.06
C ILE A 287 -15.40 -16.35 14.57
N GLU A 288 -14.27 -16.52 13.89
CA GLU A 288 -13.35 -17.63 14.11
C GLU A 288 -11.90 -17.19 13.94
N PRO A 289 -10.93 -17.93 14.52
CA PRO A 289 -9.52 -17.71 14.23
C PRO A 289 -9.21 -17.85 12.73
N ALA A 290 -8.32 -16.99 12.24
CA ALA A 290 -7.80 -17.04 10.88
C ALA A 290 -6.98 -18.32 10.64
N LYS A 291 -7.31 -19.06 9.57
CA LYS A 291 -6.46 -20.13 9.00
C LYS A 291 -5.46 -19.51 8.00
N LYS A 292 -4.86 -20.34 7.13
CA LYS A 292 -4.02 -19.85 6.03
C LYS A 292 -4.88 -19.04 5.03
N PHE A 293 -4.42 -17.85 4.69
CA PHE A 293 -4.97 -17.03 3.61
C PHE A 293 -4.32 -17.41 2.29
N PHE A 294 -5.13 -17.69 1.27
CA PHE A 294 -4.68 -17.96 -0.08
C PHE A 294 -5.05 -16.77 -0.98
N PRO A 295 -4.07 -15.96 -1.44
CA PRO A 295 -4.36 -14.86 -2.36
C PRO A 295 -5.05 -15.38 -3.62
N ALA A 296 -6.12 -14.69 -4.05
CA ALA A 296 -6.77 -14.97 -5.31
C ALA A 296 -5.88 -14.55 -6.49
N GLU A 297 -6.20 -15.07 -7.67
CA GLU A 297 -5.51 -14.79 -8.92
C GLU A 297 -5.44 -13.29 -9.21
N GLY A 298 -4.39 -12.85 -9.91
CA GLY A 298 -4.12 -11.44 -10.14
C GLY A 298 -5.24 -10.68 -10.88
N TYR A 299 -6.10 -11.36 -11.62
CA TYR A 299 -7.24 -10.72 -12.28
C TYR A 299 -8.40 -10.39 -11.33
N HIS A 300 -8.45 -11.00 -10.14
CA HIS A 300 -9.43 -10.68 -9.10
C HIS A 300 -9.02 -9.48 -8.23
N GLN A 301 -7.72 -9.19 -8.15
CA GLN A 301 -7.20 -8.07 -7.37
C GLN A 301 -7.54 -6.73 -8.04
N ASP A 302 -7.87 -5.73 -7.23
CA ASP A 302 -8.18 -4.37 -7.67
C ASP A 302 -9.27 -4.34 -8.76
N TYR A 303 -10.21 -5.30 -8.74
CA TYR A 303 -11.10 -5.54 -9.89
C TYR A 303 -12.02 -4.33 -10.16
N VAL A 304 -12.61 -3.74 -9.12
CA VAL A 304 -13.47 -2.56 -9.25
C VAL A 304 -12.66 -1.35 -9.70
N GLU A 305 -11.49 -1.10 -9.11
CA GLU A 305 -10.60 0.02 -9.49
C GLU A 305 -10.18 -0.10 -10.97
N ARG A 306 -9.81 -1.30 -11.41
CA ARG A 306 -9.30 -1.56 -12.76
C ARG A 306 -10.38 -1.54 -13.84
N THR A 307 -11.62 -1.90 -13.50
CA THR A 307 -12.71 -2.06 -14.49
C THR A 307 -13.79 -0.99 -14.40
N GLY A 308 -13.88 -0.26 -13.28
CA GLY A 308 -14.98 0.65 -12.98
C GLY A 308 -16.33 -0.05 -12.77
N ARG A 309 -16.37 -1.39 -12.75
CA ARG A 309 -17.61 -2.15 -12.57
C ARG A 309 -18.00 -2.12 -11.10
N ALA A 310 -19.22 -1.67 -10.82
CA ALA A 310 -19.78 -1.72 -9.48
C ALA A 310 -19.98 -3.18 -9.02
N CYS A 311 -19.79 -3.40 -7.72
CA CYS A 311 -20.13 -4.62 -7.01
C CYS A 311 -21.12 -4.29 -5.86
N HIS A 312 -21.46 -5.25 -5.01
CA HIS A 312 -22.44 -5.02 -3.93
C HIS A 312 -21.89 -4.08 -2.83
N GLY A 313 -22.81 -3.54 -2.02
CA GLY A 313 -22.51 -2.62 -0.94
C GLY A 313 -22.45 -1.15 -1.35
N SER A 314 -22.19 -0.28 -0.37
CA SER A 314 -22.01 1.15 -0.56
C SER A 314 -20.91 1.65 0.39
N ASN A 315 -20.32 2.82 0.10
CA ASN A 315 -19.24 3.39 0.91
C ASN A 315 -19.67 3.60 2.37
N PRO A 316 -19.12 2.87 3.35
CA PRO A 316 -19.56 2.94 4.74
C PRO A 316 -18.83 4.05 5.52
N TRP A 317 -17.68 4.52 5.04
CA TRP A 317 -16.72 5.32 5.81
C TRP A 317 -17.23 6.71 6.23
N PRO A 318 -18.08 7.41 5.44
CA PRO A 318 -18.70 8.65 5.90
C PRO A 318 -19.55 8.45 7.18
N ALA A 319 -20.15 7.29 7.38
CA ALA A 319 -20.90 6.99 8.60
C ALA A 319 -19.98 6.64 9.78
N VAL A 320 -18.82 6.01 9.51
CA VAL A 320 -17.86 5.57 10.52
C VAL A 320 -17.00 6.72 11.07
N PHE A 321 -16.51 7.59 10.18
CA PHE A 321 -15.60 8.70 10.53
C PHE A 321 -16.29 10.07 10.57
N GLY A 322 -17.59 10.12 10.23
CA GLY A 322 -18.28 11.35 9.88
C GLY A 322 -17.95 11.80 8.45
N ALA A 323 -18.85 12.56 7.83
CA ALA A 323 -18.58 13.18 6.54
C ALA A 323 -17.40 14.16 6.70
N LYS A 324 -16.20 13.77 6.26
CA LYS A 324 -15.14 14.75 6.00
C LYS A 324 -15.68 15.67 4.91
N LYS A 325 -15.71 16.99 5.17
CA LYS A 325 -15.83 17.99 4.09
C LYS A 325 -14.83 17.60 3.01
N GLU A 326 -15.32 17.37 1.80
CA GLU A 326 -14.47 17.13 0.63
C GLU A 326 -13.33 18.15 0.63
N ILE A 327 -12.09 17.68 0.77
CA ILE A 327 -10.96 18.46 0.28
C ILE A 327 -11.00 18.28 -1.22
N SER A 328 -11.80 19.13 -1.87
CA SER A 328 -11.86 19.26 -3.31
C SER A 328 -10.43 19.38 -3.84
N PRO A 329 -10.03 18.59 -4.86
CA PRO A 329 -8.80 18.87 -5.57
C PRO A 329 -8.95 20.27 -6.13
N ALA A 330 -8.06 21.18 -5.72
CA ALA A 330 -8.03 22.54 -6.22
C ALA A 330 -8.17 22.50 -7.74
N LYS A 331 -9.29 23.03 -8.25
CA LYS A 331 -9.48 23.26 -9.68
C LYS A 331 -8.29 24.08 -10.14
N VAL A 332 -7.40 23.46 -10.90
CA VAL A 332 -6.45 24.17 -11.75
C VAL A 332 -7.32 24.89 -12.77
N ALA A 333 -7.47 26.21 -12.57
CA ALA A 333 -8.05 27.10 -13.57
C ALA A 333 -7.11 27.15 -14.79
N PRO A 334 -7.65 27.34 -16.01
CA PRO A 334 -6.92 27.23 -17.27
C PRO A 334 -5.74 28.21 -17.41
#